data_AF-A0A5K4E906-F1
#
_entry.id   AF-A0A5K4E906-F1
#
_cell.length_a   1.000
_cell.length_b   1.000
_cell.length_c   1.000
_cell.angle_alpha   90.00
_cell.angle_beta   90.00
_cell.angle_gamma   90.00
#
_symmetry.space_group_name_H-M   'P 1'
#
loop_
_entity.id
_entity.type
_entity.pdbx_description
1 polymer ?
#
loop_
_entity_poly.entity_id
_entity_poly.type
_entity_poly.pdbx_seq_one_letter_code
_entity_poly.pdbx_strand_id
1 'polypeptide(L)'
;MHLLGAGLLFGGGSAYALVVTYITYKYLRHSRIRITRLVLAFISVSSFLLQPTTGLVARIMYDGDNIRKWKPTDQGYSFHVISSISEWITALSFISFVFTLVWELKDYKVHDVKIVRRWSIISVDNYGNNNNDENMLS
;
A
#
# COMPACT_ATOMS: atom_id res chain seq x y z
N MET A 1 -3.80 -2.88 -22.31
CA MET A 1 -4.36 -3.29 -21.00
C MET A 1 -3.28 -3.45 -19.92
N HIS A 2 -2.13 -4.08 -20.20
CA HIS A 2 -1.03 -4.23 -19.21
C HIS A 2 -0.41 -2.93 -18.70
N LEU A 3 -0.17 -1.94 -19.58
CA LEU A 3 0.52 -0.70 -19.21
C LEU A 3 -0.28 0.13 -18.18
N LEU A 4 -1.60 0.10 -18.28
CA LEU A 4 -2.52 0.78 -17.36
C LEU A 4 -2.49 0.11 -15.98
N GLY A 5 -2.53 -1.22 -15.93
CA GLY A 5 -2.42 -1.98 -14.68
C GLY A 5 -1.05 -1.79 -14.00
N ALA A 6 0.05 -1.83 -14.77
CA ALA A 6 1.39 -1.58 -14.24
C ALA A 6 1.53 -0.14 -13.73
N GLY A 7 1.02 0.84 -14.48
CA GLY A 7 1.00 2.24 -14.04
C GLY A 7 0.20 2.45 -12.76
N LEU A 8 -0.96 1.81 -12.63
CA LEU A 8 -1.78 1.90 -11.42
C LEU A 8 -1.12 1.19 -10.22
N LEU A 9 -0.53 0.02 -10.45
CA LEU A 9 0.14 -0.77 -9.43
C LEU A 9 1.39 -0.05 -8.90
N PHE A 10 2.28 0.39 -9.79
CA PHE A 10 3.54 1.01 -9.38
C PHE A 10 3.37 2.48 -8.98
N GLY A 11 2.53 3.24 -9.68
CA GLY A 11 2.22 4.62 -9.33
C GLY A 11 1.37 4.72 -8.06
N GLY A 12 0.25 3.99 -8.02
CA GLY A 12 -0.60 3.91 -6.83
C GLY A 12 0.11 3.26 -5.64
N GLY A 13 0.91 2.22 -5.89
CA GLY A 13 1.73 1.56 -4.88
C GLY A 13 2.80 2.48 -4.29
N SER A 14 3.46 3.30 -5.12
CA SER A 14 4.44 4.29 -4.64
C SER A 14 3.77 5.39 -3.79
N ALA A 15 2.61 5.89 -4.23
CA ALA A 15 1.83 6.86 -3.44
C ALA A 15 1.39 6.26 -2.10
N TYR A 16 0.92 5.01 -2.10
CA TYR A 16 0.56 4.28 -0.90
C TYR A 16 1.77 4.12 0.04
N ALA A 17 2.94 3.75 -0.49
CA ALA A 17 4.16 3.61 0.28
C ALA A 17 4.58 4.92 0.96
N LEU A 18 4.43 6.06 0.29
CA LEU A 18 4.68 7.38 0.88
C LEU A 18 3.71 7.70 2.02
N VAL A 19 2.40 7.49 1.81
CA VAL A 19 1.37 7.74 2.83
C VAL A 19 1.62 6.88 4.08
N VAL A 20 1.87 5.59 3.89
CA VAL A 20 2.15 4.65 4.99
C VAL A 20 3.46 5.00 5.70
N THR A 21 4.49 5.41 4.96
CA THR A 21 5.76 5.88 5.55
C THR A 21 5.55 7.14 6.38
N TYR A 22 4.74 8.09 5.90
CA TYR A 22 4.39 9.30 6.64
C TYR A 22 3.64 8.99 7.94
N ILE A 23 2.65 8.10 7.88
CA ILE A 23 1.91 7.63 9.06
C ILE A 23 2.89 6.94 10.04
N THR A 24 3.73 6.03 9.55
CA THR A 24 4.77 5.35 10.35
C THR A 24 5.71 6.37 11.03
N TYR A 25 6.06 7.45 10.32
CA TYR A 25 6.88 8.54 10.84
C TYR A 25 6.20 9.32 11.97
N LYS A 26 4.87 9.45 11.93
CA LYS A 26 4.11 10.12 12.98
C LYS A 26 3.91 9.24 14.23
N TYR A 27 3.64 7.94 14.05
CA TYR A 27 3.21 7.07 15.15
C TYR A 27 4.31 6.18 15.76
N LEU A 28 5.32 5.72 15.00
CA LEU A 28 6.34 4.79 15.51
C LEU A 28 7.70 5.46 15.77
N ARG A 29 7.86 6.16 16.90
CA ARG A 29 8.97 7.10 17.16
C ARG A 29 10.38 6.49 17.10
N HIS A 30 10.56 5.21 17.47
CA HIS A 30 11.86 4.52 17.47
C HIS A 30 11.76 3.06 17.00
N SER A 31 11.57 2.84 15.70
CA SER A 31 11.57 1.48 15.13
C SER A 31 12.43 1.40 13.87
N ARG A 32 13.22 0.32 13.75
CA ARG A 32 14.00 -0.01 12.53
C ARG A 32 13.10 -0.10 11.29
N ILE A 33 11.84 -0.48 11.49
CA ILE A 33 10.81 -0.56 10.44
C ILE A 33 10.60 0.80 9.74
N ARG A 34 10.74 1.92 10.46
CA ARG A 34 10.62 3.27 9.89
C ARG A 34 11.69 3.52 8.83
N ILE A 35 12.94 3.21 9.15
CA ILE A 35 14.08 3.42 8.24
C ILE A 35 13.94 2.51 7.03
N THR A 36 13.62 1.23 7.25
CA THR A 36 13.39 0.27 6.17
C THR A 36 12.30 0.73 5.22
N ARG A 37 11.14 1.19 5.74
CA ARG A 37 10.03 1.71 4.92
C ARG A 37 10.41 2.97 4.15
N LEU A 38 11.16 3.89 4.77
CA LEU A 38 11.62 5.10 4.10
C LEU A 38 12.55 4.78 2.93
N VAL A 39 13.51 3.87 3.13
CA VAL A 39 14.43 3.42 2.07
C VAL A 39 13.68 2.73 0.94
N LEU A 40 12.75 1.82 1.27
CA LEU A 40 11.92 1.12 0.29
C LEU A 40 11.02 2.07 -0.51
N ALA A 41 10.38 3.04 0.16
CA ALA A 41 9.55 4.05 -0.49
C ALA A 41 10.39 4.95 -1.40
N PHE A 42 11.59 5.35 -0.96
CA PHE A 42 12.50 6.15 -1.77
C PHE A 42 12.95 5.40 -3.04
N ILE A 43 13.38 4.14 -2.89
CA ILE A 43 13.76 3.29 -4.02
C ILE A 43 12.59 3.13 -4.99
N SER A 44 11.38 2.82 -4.49
CA SER A 44 10.18 2.66 -5.31
C SER A 44 9.87 3.92 -6.11
N VAL A 45 9.90 5.10 -5.48
CA VAL A 45 9.61 6.38 -6.15
C VAL A 45 10.69 6.72 -7.17
N SER A 46 11.97 6.59 -6.83
CA SER A 46 13.07 6.87 -7.75
C SER A 46 13.04 5.96 -8.97
N SER A 47 12.87 4.64 -8.77
CA SER A 47 12.80 3.68 -9.88
C SER A 47 11.54 3.87 -10.74
N PHE A 48 10.40 4.22 -10.13
CA PHE A 48 9.18 4.55 -10.87
C PHE A 48 9.31 5.79 -11.75
N LEU A 49 10.10 6.80 -11.36
CA LEU A 49 10.38 7.98 -12.19
C LEU A 49 11.41 7.67 -13.30
N LEU A 50 12.37 6.81 -13.03
CA LEU A 50 13.42 6.41 -13.98
C LEU A 50 12.87 5.55 -15.13
N GLN A 51 11.92 4.64 -14.86
CA GLN A 51 11.36 3.75 -15.89
C GLN A 51 10.71 4.49 -17.08
N PRO A 52 9.75 5.41 -16.91
CA PRO A 52 9.12 6.10 -18.04
C PRO A 52 10.08 7.05 -18.76
N THR A 53 11.02 7.67 -18.04
CA THR A 53 11.99 8.60 -18.63
C THR A 53 13.01 7.87 -19.49
N THR A 54 13.66 6.83 -18.96
CA THR A 54 14.62 6.00 -19.73
C THR A 54 13.92 5.21 -20.83
N GLY A 55 12.70 4.73 -20.59
CA GLY A 55 11.90 4.05 -21.61
C GLY A 55 11.49 4.97 -22.76
N LEU A 56 11.19 6.24 -22.49
CA LEU A 56 10.89 7.23 -23.53
C LEU A 56 12.14 7.58 -24.34
N VAL A 57 13.27 7.84 -23.67
CA VAL A 57 14.55 8.12 -24.33
C VAL A 57 14.97 6.96 -25.21
N ALA A 58 14.85 5.72 -24.73
CA ALA A 58 15.12 4.53 -25.52
C ALA A 58 14.31 4.51 -26.82
N ARG A 59 13.01 4.82 -26.75
CA ARG A 59 12.12 4.84 -27.91
C ARG A 59 12.42 5.97 -28.89
N ILE A 60 12.84 7.15 -28.40
CA ILE A 60 13.21 8.27 -29.26
C ILE A 60 14.50 7.97 -30.03
N MET A 61 15.47 7.32 -29.36
CA MET A 61 16.75 6.95 -29.97
C MET A 61 16.69 5.67 -30.82
N TYR A 62 15.55 5.00 -30.85
CA TYR A 62 15.43 3.69 -31.49
C TYR A 62 15.45 3.81 -33.02
N ASP A 63 16.41 3.13 -33.64
CA ASP A 63 16.68 3.17 -35.10
C ASP A 63 16.43 1.82 -35.80
N GLY A 64 15.80 0.86 -35.11
CA GLY A 64 15.60 -0.49 -35.63
C GLY A 64 14.26 -0.68 -36.35
N ASP A 65 14.18 -1.68 -37.22
CA ASP A 65 12.97 -2.00 -38.00
C ASP A 65 11.80 -2.55 -37.16
N ASN A 66 12.07 -3.14 -35.98
CA ASN A 66 11.03 -3.82 -35.19
C ASN A 66 11.08 -3.49 -33.69
N ILE A 67 10.24 -2.55 -33.27
CA ILE A 67 10.11 -2.04 -31.87
C ILE A 67 9.91 -3.14 -30.81
N ARG A 68 9.49 -4.35 -31.23
CA ARG A 68 9.28 -5.50 -30.32
C ARG A 68 10.52 -6.38 -30.13
N LYS A 69 11.56 -6.22 -30.95
CA LYS A 69 12.79 -7.03 -30.92
C LYS A 69 14.00 -6.12 -30.82
N TRP A 70 14.40 -5.84 -29.58
CA TRP A 70 15.56 -5.02 -29.25
C TRP A 70 16.85 -5.84 -29.35
N LYS A 71 17.81 -5.38 -30.16
CA LYS A 71 19.15 -5.96 -30.29
C LYS A 71 20.17 -5.08 -29.57
N PRO A 72 21.28 -5.67 -29.06
CA PRO A 72 22.37 -4.89 -28.46
C PRO A 72 23.02 -3.86 -29.40
N THR A 73 22.85 -4.03 -30.71
CA THR A 73 23.34 -3.12 -31.76
C THR A 73 22.42 -1.93 -31.99
N ASP A 74 21.19 -1.96 -31.49
CA ASP A 74 20.21 -0.91 -31.74
C ASP A 74 20.49 0.30 -30.83
N GLN A 75 20.39 1.50 -31.40
CA GLN A 75 20.49 2.73 -30.62
C GLN A 75 19.36 2.77 -29.56
N GLY A 76 19.69 3.23 -28.36
CA GLY A 76 18.74 3.25 -27.24
C GLY A 76 18.59 1.92 -26.48
N TYR A 77 19.25 0.82 -26.90
CA TYR A 77 19.16 -0.48 -26.23
C TYR A 77 19.54 -0.42 -24.74
N SER A 78 20.64 0.27 -24.39
CA SER A 78 21.05 0.41 -22.99
C SER A 78 20.00 1.11 -22.14
N PHE A 79 19.33 2.15 -22.68
CA PHE A 79 18.25 2.84 -21.98
C PHE A 79 17.02 1.95 -21.83
N HIS A 80 16.72 1.11 -22.83
CA HIS A 80 15.65 0.12 -22.74
C HIS A 80 15.92 -0.89 -21.62
N VAL A 81 17.14 -1.42 -21.53
CA VAL A 81 17.55 -2.35 -20.46
C VAL A 81 17.48 -1.69 -19.08
N ILE A 82 17.97 -0.45 -18.94
CA ILE A 82 17.89 0.31 -17.69
C ILE A 82 16.42 0.54 -17.28
N SER A 83 15.55 0.86 -18.23
CA SER A 83 14.11 0.98 -18.00
C SER A 83 13.52 -0.33 -17.47
N SER A 84 13.86 -1.46 -18.09
CA SER A 84 13.38 -2.78 -17.65
C SER A 84 13.91 -3.13 -16.26
N ILE A 85 15.20 -2.95 -15.98
CA ILE A 85 15.77 -3.22 -14.66
C ILE A 85 15.09 -2.35 -13.58
N SER A 86 14.83 -1.07 -13.88
CA SER A 86 14.11 -0.16 -12.98
C SER A 86 12.69 -0.64 -12.68
N GLU A 87 12.02 -1.25 -13.65
CA GLU A 87 10.69 -1.86 -13.46
C GLU A 87 10.74 -3.01 -12.45
N TRP A 88 11.71 -3.92 -12.58
CA TRP A 88 11.90 -5.04 -11.64
C TRP A 88 12.26 -4.56 -10.24
N ILE A 89 13.12 -3.53 -10.12
CA ILE A 89 13.47 -2.93 -8.83
C ILE A 89 12.24 -2.30 -8.16
N THR A 90 11.40 -1.60 -8.93
CA THR A 90 10.14 -1.04 -8.43
C THR A 90 9.20 -2.13 -7.92
N ALA A 91 9.05 -3.22 -8.68
CA ALA A 91 8.21 -4.35 -8.26
C ALA A 91 8.72 -5.01 -6.97
N LEU A 92 10.02 -5.32 -6.91
CA LEU A 92 10.63 -5.97 -5.75
C LEU A 92 10.62 -5.09 -4.49
N SER A 93 10.86 -3.79 -4.64
CA SER A 93 10.78 -2.83 -3.54
C SER A 93 9.34 -2.70 -3.03
N PHE A 94 8.35 -2.65 -3.91
CA PHE A 94 6.95 -2.60 -3.51
C PHE A 94 6.51 -3.88 -2.79
N ILE A 95 6.87 -5.06 -3.29
CA ILE A 95 6.59 -6.34 -2.62
C ILE A 95 7.24 -6.37 -1.23
N SER A 96 8.52 -5.98 -1.14
CA SER A 96 9.24 -5.90 0.13
C SER A 96 8.59 -4.91 1.11
N PHE A 97 8.08 -3.79 0.61
CA PHE A 97 7.31 -2.83 1.40
C PHE A 97 6.04 -3.46 1.99
N VAL A 98 5.26 -4.19 1.18
CA VAL A 98 4.07 -4.91 1.65
C VAL A 98 4.43 -5.94 2.71
N PHE A 99 5.56 -6.66 2.58
CA PHE A 99 6.02 -7.57 3.63
C PHE A 99 6.26 -6.86 4.96
N THR A 100 6.78 -5.63 4.96
CA THR A 100 6.94 -4.86 6.22
C THR A 100 5.59 -4.55 6.88
N LEU A 101 4.51 -4.43 6.11
CA LEU A 101 3.16 -4.20 6.63
C LEU A 101 2.57 -5.48 7.20
N VAL A 102 2.69 -6.59 6.47
CA VAL A 102 2.23 -7.90 6.95
C VAL A 102 2.92 -8.27 8.25
N TRP A 103 4.23 -8.01 8.34
CA TRP A 103 5.00 -8.30 9.55
C TRP A 103 4.58 -7.44 10.74
N GLU A 104 4.35 -6.14 10.52
CA GLU A 104 3.82 -5.25 11.57
C GLU A 104 2.41 -5.68 12.02
N LEU A 105 1.50 -5.96 11.09
CA LEU A 105 0.12 -6.33 11.40
C LEU A 105 0.00 -7.70 12.07
N LYS A 106 0.94 -8.62 11.81
CA LYS A 106 0.97 -9.93 12.45
C LYS A 106 1.14 -9.83 13.98
N ASP A 107 1.90 -8.84 14.44
CA ASP A 107 2.17 -8.65 15.87
C ASP A 107 1.04 -7.89 16.59
N TYR A 108 0.14 -7.23 15.84
CA TYR A 108 -1.03 -6.56 16.41
C TYR A 108 -2.11 -7.59 16.79
N LYS A 109 -2.23 -7.89 18.09
CA LYS A 109 -3.42 -8.55 18.64
C LYS A 109 -4.55 -7.53 18.75
N VAL A 110 -5.61 -7.71 17.97
CA VAL A 110 -6.85 -6.93 18.12
C VAL A 110 -7.38 -7.21 19.52
N HIS A 111 -7.36 -6.20 20.39
CA HIS A 111 -8.04 -6.29 21.67
C HIS A 111 -9.54 -6.28 21.39
N ASP A 112 -10.24 -7.35 21.75
CA ASP A 112 -11.69 -7.42 21.62
C ASP A 112 -12.29 -6.21 22.36
N VAL A 113 -12.93 -5.32 21.59
CA VAL A 113 -13.79 -4.31 22.18
C VAL A 113 -14.93 -5.07 22.82
N LYS A 114 -14.94 -5.17 24.14
CA LYS A 114 -16.04 -5.76 24.90
C LYS A 114 -17.28 -4.91 24.64
N ILE A 115 -18.11 -5.33 23.68
CA ILE A 115 -19.41 -4.70 23.42
C ILE A 115 -20.30 -5.05 24.61
N VAL A 116 -20.31 -4.20 25.64
CA VAL A 116 -21.27 -4.31 26.75
C VAL A 116 -22.64 -3.98 26.17
N ARG A 117 -23.40 -5.01 25.80
CA ARG A 117 -24.77 -4.88 25.33
C ARG A 117 -25.66 -4.45 26.51
N ARG A 118 -25.94 -3.16 26.61
CA ARG A 118 -26.85 -2.52 27.58
C ARG A 118 -28.34 -2.77 27.27
N TRP A 119 -28.69 -3.97 26.79
CA TRP A 119 -30.10 -4.31 26.49
C TRP A 119 -30.81 -4.94 27.70
N SER A 120 -30.09 -5.52 28.66
CA SER A 120 -30.68 -6.12 29.86
C SER A 120 -31.19 -5.11 30.89
N ILE A 121 -30.70 -3.86 30.87
CA ILE A 121 -31.14 -2.83 31.83
C ILE A 121 -32.54 -2.31 31.45
N ILE A 122 -32.81 -2.11 30.15
CA ILE A 122 -34.09 -1.56 29.68
C ILE A 122 -35.24 -2.57 29.88
N SER A 123 -35.00 -3.87 29.79
CA SER A 123 -36.04 -4.88 30.04
C SER A 123 -36.44 -4.99 31.50
N VAL A 124 -35.50 -4.77 32.43
CA VAL A 124 -35.77 -4.80 33.88
C VAL A 124 -36.56 -3.56 34.30
N ASP A 125 -36.18 -2.38 33.78
CA ASP A 125 -36.89 -1.13 34.08
C ASP A 125 -38.34 -1.16 33.57
N ASN A 126 -38.58 -1.69 32.36
CA ASN A 126 -39.93 -1.81 31.81
C ASN A 126 -40.80 -2.85 32.55
N TYR A 127 -40.22 -3.95 33.04
CA TYR A 127 -40.97 -4.95 33.82
C TYR A 127 -41.30 -4.44 35.22
N GLY A 128 -40.38 -3.69 35.84
CA GLY A 128 -40.61 -3.04 37.13
C GLY A 128 -41.66 -1.93 37.08
N ASN A 129 -41.70 -1.16 35.99
CA ASN A 129 -42.69 -0.10 35.83
C ASN A 129 -44.13 -0.65 35.65
N ASN A 130 -44.30 -1.66 34.79
CA ASN A 130 -45.62 -2.25 34.55
C ASN A 130 -46.24 -2.87 35.81
N ASN A 131 -45.45 -3.50 36.67
CA ASN A 131 -45.95 -4.10 37.91
C ASN A 131 -46.38 -3.05 38.95
N ASN A 132 -45.79 -1.85 38.94
CA ASN A 132 -46.17 -0.79 39.86
C ASN A 132 -47.47 -0.11 39.43
N ASP A 133 -47.71 0.01 38.12
CA ASP A 133 -48.93 0.61 37.56
C ASP A 133 -50.16 -0.30 37.80
N GLU A 134 -50.01 -1.64 37.71
CA GLU A 134 -51.10 -2.58 38.00
C GLU A 134 -51.52 -2.56 39.49
N ASN A 135 -50.56 -2.39 40.41
CA ASN A 135 -50.83 -2.38 41.85
C ASN A 135 -51.47 -1.08 42.37
N MET A 136 -51.53 -0.01 41.57
CA MET A 136 -52.24 1.24 41.92
C MET A 136 -53.70 1.25 41.44
N LEU A 137 -54.09 0.28 40.58
CA LEU A 137 -55.42 0.19 39.99
C LEU A 137 -56.34 -0.85 40.66
N SER A 138 -55.83 -1.61 41.64
CA SER A 138 -56.59 -2.56 42.48
C SER A 138 -56.94 -1.98 43.84
#